data_AF-A0A2P6S699-F1
#
_entry.id   AF-A0A2P6S699-F1
#
_cell.length_a   1.000
_cell.length_b   1.000
_cell.length_c   1.000
_cell.angle_alpha   90.00
_cell.angle_beta   90.00
_cell.angle_gamma   90.00
#
_symmetry.space_group_name_H-M   'P 1'
#
loop_
_entity.id
_entity.type
_entity.pdbx_description
1 polymer ?
#
loop_
_entity_poly.entity_id
_entity_poly.type
_entity_poly.pdbx_seq_one_letter_code
_entity_poly.pdbx_strand_id
1 'polypeptide(L)'
;MCDDYEGVYFNKDNCVVLDNVGKSIMGGKRSKDNCFCIHANETNMSQVCMKVKTTSDILELWHQRLGHINFQDLVKLSSKEGVRGLPKLSGQTDIVCEGCKLGKQIRSSHRVINEITTSQPLDLMHMDLVGPIQKESIGEQGFD
;
A
#
# COMPACT_ATOMS: atom_id res chain seq x y z
N MET A 1 8.13 9.31 16.90
CA MET A 1 7.95 8.50 18.13
C MET A 1 7.26 7.19 17.75
N CYS A 2 7.86 6.37 16.89
CA CYS A 2 7.31 5.05 16.53
C CYS A 2 8.32 3.91 16.71
N ASP A 3 9.54 4.19 17.18
CA ASP A 3 10.62 3.21 17.30
C ASP A 3 11.25 3.23 18.70
N ASP A 4 10.43 3.36 19.76
CA ASP A 4 10.89 3.30 21.16
C ASP A 4 10.99 1.83 21.66
N TYR A 5 11.43 0.91 20.80
CA TYR A 5 11.65 -0.50 21.13
C TYR A 5 13.12 -0.87 20.88
N GLU A 6 13.67 -1.72 21.75
CA GLU A 6 15.05 -2.21 21.64
C GLU A 6 15.15 -3.34 20.60
N GLY A 7 14.14 -4.21 20.58
CA GLY A 7 14.16 -5.37 19.71
C GLY A 7 12.90 -6.21 19.77
N VAL A 8 12.76 -7.06 18.76
CA VAL A 8 11.66 -8.02 18.64
C VAL A 8 12.25 -9.43 18.61
N TYR A 9 11.75 -10.28 19.51
CA TYR A 9 12.23 -11.64 19.70
C TYR A 9 11.13 -12.64 19.34
N PHE A 10 11.50 -13.66 18.58
CA PHE A 10 10.60 -14.72 18.16
C PHE A 10 11.16 -16.06 18.60
N ASN A 11 10.29 -16.93 19.12
CA ASN A 11 10.60 -18.34 19.28
C ASN A 11 9.46 -19.19 18.70
N LYS A 12 9.56 -20.50 18.90
CA LYS A 12 8.57 -21.46 18.38
C LYS A 12 7.17 -21.29 19.00
N ASP A 13 7.05 -20.64 20.15
CA ASP A 13 5.83 -20.56 20.95
C ASP A 13 5.24 -19.14 21.01
N ASN A 14 6.05 -18.09 20.95
CA ASN A 14 5.64 -16.70 21.10
C ASN A 14 6.57 -15.70 20.42
N CYS A 15 6.10 -14.45 20.35
CA CYS A 15 6.89 -13.27 20.04
C CYS A 15 6.77 -12.24 21.15
N VAL A 16 7.83 -11.45 21.35
CA VAL A 16 7.89 -10.39 22.36
C VAL A 16 8.61 -9.17 21.78
N VAL A 17 8.06 -7.99 22.03
CA VAL A 17 8.68 -6.69 21.76
C VAL A 17 9.21 -6.13 23.09
N LEU A 18 10.47 -5.74 23.14
CA LEU A 18 11.12 -5.15 24.31
C LEU A 18 11.30 -3.64 24.13
N ASP A 19 11.12 -2.86 25.19
CA ASP A 19 11.55 -1.46 25.25
C ASP A 19 13.07 -1.35 25.40
N ASN A 20 13.60 -0.13 25.35
CA ASN A 20 15.03 0.21 25.49
C ASN A 20 15.68 -0.19 26.83
N VAL A 21 14.91 -0.75 27.77
CA VAL A 21 15.37 -1.23 29.08
C VAL A 21 15.20 -2.76 29.17
N GLY A 22 14.89 -3.43 28.07
CA GLY A 22 14.67 -4.87 28.00
C GLY A 22 13.33 -5.34 28.58
N LYS A 23 12.38 -4.44 28.86
CA LYS A 23 11.07 -4.81 29.41
C LYS A 23 10.09 -5.13 28.28
N SER A 24 9.36 -6.23 28.43
CA SER A 24 8.29 -6.62 27.50
C SER A 24 7.15 -5.60 27.51
N ILE A 25 6.90 -4.99 26.35
CA ILE A 25 5.82 -4.03 26.14
C ILE A 25 4.65 -4.63 25.35
N MET A 26 4.92 -5.65 24.55
CA MET A 26 3.91 -6.35 23.76
C MET A 26 4.38 -7.77 23.45
N GLY A 27 3.45 -8.70 23.28
CA GLY A 27 3.78 -10.04 22.82
C GLY A 27 2.57 -10.77 22.26
N GLY A 28 2.84 -11.77 21.44
CA GLY A 28 1.82 -12.62 20.82
C GLY A 28 2.16 -14.09 20.97
N LYS A 29 1.14 -14.95 21.04
CA LYS A 29 1.33 -16.41 21.03
C LYS A 29 1.25 -16.92 19.61
N ARG A 30 2.05 -17.92 19.28
CA ARG A 30 1.97 -18.60 17.99
C ARG A 30 0.71 -19.47 17.94
N SER A 31 -0.16 -19.20 16.99
CA SER A 31 -1.32 -19.98 16.66
C SER A 31 -0.94 -21.22 15.84
N LYS A 32 -1.87 -22.16 15.71
CA LYS A 32 -1.69 -23.44 14.99
C LYS A 32 -1.43 -23.24 13.49
N ASP A 33 -1.86 -22.11 12.94
CA ASP A 33 -1.63 -21.66 11.56
C ASP A 33 -0.31 -20.89 11.40
N ASN A 34 0.60 -20.95 12.37
CA ASN A 34 1.88 -20.24 12.40
C ASN A 34 1.79 -18.71 12.40
N CYS A 35 0.62 -18.14 12.73
CA CYS A 35 0.47 -16.71 12.97
C CYS A 35 0.82 -16.35 14.42
N PHE A 36 1.49 -15.24 14.67
CA PHE A 36 1.66 -14.71 16.03
C PHE A 36 0.50 -13.77 16.37
N CYS A 37 -0.39 -14.23 17.25
CA CYS A 37 -1.58 -13.50 17.66
C CYS A 37 -1.30 -12.71 18.94
N ILE A 38 -1.38 -11.38 18.83
CA ILE A 38 -1.27 -10.47 19.96
C ILE A 38 -2.64 -10.44 20.65
N HIS A 39 -2.74 -11.08 21.82
CA HIS A 39 -3.94 -10.99 22.64
C HIS A 39 -3.83 -9.72 23.48
N ALA A 40 -4.63 -8.70 23.16
CA ALA A 40 -4.86 -7.59 24.07
C ALA A 40 -5.53 -8.19 25.32
N ASN A 41 -4.81 -8.24 26.44
CA ASN A 41 -5.34 -8.82 27.67
C ASN A 41 -6.64 -8.12 28.10
N GLU A 42 -7.65 -8.90 28.50
CA GLU A 42 -8.87 -8.46 29.21
C GLU A 42 -8.59 -7.98 30.64
N THR A 43 -7.33 -7.88 31.05
CA THR A 43 -6.95 -7.25 32.32
C THR A 43 -7.18 -5.75 32.22
N ASN A 44 -7.88 -5.17 33.19
CA ASN A 44 -8.24 -3.74 33.39
C ASN A 44 -7.11 -2.68 33.26
N MET A 45 -5.95 -3.01 32.69
CA MET A 45 -5.04 -2.03 32.12
C MET A 45 -5.59 -1.59 30.78
N SER A 46 -6.19 -0.39 30.78
CA SER A 46 -6.51 0.38 29.59
C SER A 46 -5.35 0.28 28.60
N GLN A 47 -5.50 -0.58 27.59
CA GLN A 47 -4.61 -0.54 26.44
C GLN A 47 -4.97 0.73 25.71
N VAL A 48 -4.23 1.80 26.00
CA VAL A 48 -4.30 3.05 25.26
C VAL A 48 -3.67 2.78 23.90
N CYS A 49 -4.44 2.13 23.02
CA CYS A 49 -4.20 2.28 21.61
C CYS A 49 -4.32 3.77 21.33
N MET A 50 -3.28 4.37 20.74
CA MET A 50 -3.33 5.72 20.18
C MET A 50 -4.40 5.71 19.09
N LYS A 51 -5.65 5.88 19.50
CA LYS A 51 -6.76 6.11 18.62
C LYS A 51 -6.48 7.50 18.07
N VAL A 52 -5.93 7.57 16.86
CA VAL A 52 -5.91 8.84 16.15
C VAL A 52 -7.36 9.25 16.05
N LYS A 53 -7.73 10.25 16.86
CA LYS A 53 -9.03 10.90 16.78
C LYS A 53 -8.94 11.79 15.55
N THR A 54 -8.90 11.16 14.38
CA THR A 54 -9.06 11.89 13.15
C THR A 54 -10.45 12.48 13.20
N THR A 55 -10.55 13.79 13.19
CA THR A 55 -11.78 14.51 12.85
C THR A 55 -12.24 14.22 11.42
N SER A 56 -11.45 13.45 10.66
CA SER A 56 -11.78 12.90 9.34
C SER A 56 -13.12 12.19 9.40
N ASP A 57 -13.95 12.53 8.43
CA ASP A 57 -15.23 11.87 8.16
C ASP A 57 -15.02 10.35 8.11
N ILE A 58 -15.93 9.60 8.73
CA ILE A 58 -15.87 8.13 8.73
C ILE A 58 -15.79 7.59 7.29
N LEU A 59 -16.42 8.28 6.34
CA LEU A 59 -16.35 7.97 4.92
C LEU A 59 -14.91 8.07 4.36
N GLU A 60 -14.17 9.13 4.71
CA GLU A 60 -12.79 9.35 4.28
C GLU A 60 -11.83 8.32 4.90
N LEU A 61 -12.01 7.99 6.17
CA LEU A 61 -11.22 6.94 6.83
C LEU A 61 -11.36 5.59 6.10
N TRP A 62 -12.59 5.20 5.75
CA TRP A 62 -12.83 3.95 5.04
C TRP A 62 -12.41 4.00 3.58
N HIS A 63 -12.46 5.16 2.93
CA HIS A 63 -11.87 5.39 1.61
C HIS A 63 -10.37 5.06 1.61
N GLN A 64 -9.62 5.54 2.60
CA GLN A 64 -8.18 5.26 2.72
C GLN A 64 -7.92 3.78 3.06
N ARG A 65 -8.66 3.21 4.02
CA ARG A 65 -8.50 1.79 4.44
C ARG A 65 -8.77 0.79 3.32
N LEU A 66 -9.66 1.10 2.39
CA LEU A 66 -10.03 0.24 1.26
C LEU A 66 -9.24 0.55 -0.02
N GLY A 67 -8.06 1.17 0.12
CA GLY A 67 -7.16 1.39 -1.01
C GLY A 67 -7.66 2.46 -1.97
N HIS A 68 -8.24 3.54 -1.45
CA HIS A 68 -8.66 4.70 -2.24
C HIS A 68 -9.74 4.38 -3.30
N ILE A 69 -10.73 3.56 -2.90
CA ILE A 69 -11.94 3.28 -3.69
C ILE A 69 -12.76 4.56 -3.91
N ASN A 70 -13.48 4.68 -5.03
CA ASN A 70 -14.35 5.84 -5.30
C ASN A 70 -15.38 6.04 -4.16
N PHE A 71 -15.60 7.29 -3.73
CA PHE A 71 -16.51 7.61 -2.63
C PHE A 71 -17.96 7.16 -2.87
N GLN A 72 -18.48 7.30 -4.10
CA GLN A 72 -19.83 6.84 -4.43
C GLN A 72 -19.92 5.32 -4.34
N ASP A 73 -18.90 4.62 -4.83
CA ASP A 73 -18.87 3.15 -4.80
C ASP A 73 -18.69 2.64 -3.37
N LEU A 74 -17.95 3.36 -2.52
CA LEU A 74 -17.84 3.05 -1.10
C LEU A 74 -19.18 3.15 -0.37
N VAL A 75 -19.95 4.22 -0.62
CA VAL A 75 -21.30 4.39 -0.05
C VAL A 75 -22.23 3.28 -0.55
N LYS A 76 -22.18 2.94 -1.84
CA LYS A 76 -22.98 1.83 -2.42
C LYS A 76 -22.57 0.47 -1.85
N LEU A 77 -21.28 0.23 -1.64
CA LEU A 77 -20.75 -1.02 -1.09
C LEU A 77 -21.20 -1.21 0.36
N SER A 78 -21.15 -0.12 1.14
CA SER A 78 -21.62 -0.06 2.51
C SER A 78 -23.14 -0.28 2.61
N SER A 79 -23.93 0.36 1.76
CA SER A 79 -25.40 0.21 1.78
C SER A 79 -25.89 -1.18 1.37
N LYS A 80 -25.12 -1.88 0.53
CA LYS A 80 -25.40 -3.27 0.14
C LYS A 80 -24.93 -4.30 1.17
N GLU A 81 -24.31 -3.88 2.28
CA GLU A 81 -23.76 -4.76 3.32
C GLU A 81 -22.82 -5.85 2.74
N GLY A 82 -22.15 -5.55 1.63
CA GLY A 82 -21.34 -6.53 0.88
C GLY A 82 -19.98 -6.85 1.50
N VAL A 83 -19.58 -6.10 2.54
CA VAL A 83 -18.32 -6.30 3.26
C VAL A 83 -18.61 -6.41 4.75
N ARG A 84 -18.27 -7.56 5.34
CA ARG A 84 -18.42 -7.79 6.78
C ARG A 84 -17.53 -6.81 7.56
N GLY A 85 -18.12 -6.09 8.50
CA GLY A 85 -17.40 -5.14 9.37
C GLY A 85 -17.26 -3.73 8.80
N LEU A 86 -17.75 -3.46 7.59
CA LEU A 86 -17.88 -2.11 7.07
C LEU A 86 -19.11 -1.44 7.72
N PRO A 87 -18.97 -0.30 8.42
CA PRO A 87 -20.12 0.42 8.97
C PRO A 87 -20.99 1.00 7.85
N LYS A 88 -22.20 1.44 8.20
CA LYS A 88 -23.06 2.21 7.29
C LYS A 88 -22.43 3.58 7.06
N LEU A 89 -22.06 3.86 5.82
CA LEU A 89 -21.37 5.07 5.39
C LEU A 89 -22.34 5.96 4.61
N SER A 90 -22.32 7.24 4.93
CA SER A 90 -23.05 8.30 4.25
C SER A 90 -22.23 9.58 4.33
N GLY A 91 -22.30 10.44 3.33
CA GLY A 91 -21.56 11.69 3.33
C GLY A 91 -21.49 12.28 1.93
N GLN A 92 -20.69 13.34 1.79
CA GLN A 92 -20.43 13.98 0.52
C GLN A 92 -19.52 13.08 -0.33
N THR A 93 -19.90 12.84 -1.59
CA THR A 93 -19.18 11.90 -2.49
C THR A 93 -18.50 12.58 -3.67
N ASP A 94 -18.73 13.87 -3.90
CA ASP A 94 -18.04 14.71 -4.89
C ASP A 94 -16.73 15.31 -4.34
N ILE A 95 -16.14 14.64 -3.34
CA ILE A 95 -14.85 15.03 -2.75
C ILE A 95 -13.72 14.50 -3.64
N VAL A 96 -12.77 15.37 -3.96
CA VAL A 96 -11.54 14.98 -4.66
C VAL A 96 -10.45 14.68 -3.64
N CYS A 97 -10.11 13.41 -3.48
CA CYS A 97 -8.92 13.00 -2.72
C CYS A 97 -7.65 13.38 -3.51
N GLU A 98 -6.74 14.14 -2.89
CA GLU A 98 -5.48 14.56 -3.51
C GLU A 98 -4.61 13.38 -3.95
N GLY A 99 -4.46 12.36 -3.08
CA GLY A 99 -3.73 11.14 -3.40
C GLY A 99 -4.36 10.37 -4.58
N CYS A 100 -5.69 10.31 -4.65
CA CYS A 100 -6.38 9.74 -5.81
C CYS A 100 -6.12 10.53 -7.08
N LYS A 101 -6.17 11.86 -7.00
CA LYS A 101 -5.96 12.74 -8.15
C LYS A 101 -4.58 12.49 -8.76
N LEU A 102 -3.54 12.46 -7.92
CA LEU A 102 -2.18 12.21 -8.38
C LEU A 102 -1.99 10.77 -8.88
N GLY A 103 -2.55 9.78 -8.18
CA GLY A 103 -2.37 8.36 -8.52
C GLY A 103 -3.21 7.85 -9.68
N LYS A 104 -4.35 8.49 -9.99
CA LYS A 104 -5.27 8.10 -11.08
C LYS A 104 -5.26 9.07 -12.26
N GLN A 105 -4.39 10.07 -12.24
CA GLN A 105 -4.25 10.99 -13.38
C GLN A 105 -3.74 10.23 -14.61
N ILE A 106 -4.55 10.23 -15.66
CA ILE A 106 -4.15 9.69 -16.96
C ILE A 106 -3.43 10.78 -17.77
N ARG A 107 -2.42 10.40 -18.55
CA ARG A 107 -1.87 11.29 -19.57
C ARG A 107 -2.94 11.55 -20.62
N SER A 108 -3.04 12.79 -21.10
CA SER A 108 -3.84 13.09 -22.28
C SER A 108 -3.36 12.26 -23.47
N SER A 109 -4.28 11.90 -24.36
CA SER A 109 -3.91 11.28 -25.63
C SER A 109 -3.02 12.23 -26.42
N HIS A 110 -1.99 11.68 -27.06
CA HIS A 110 -1.25 12.43 -28.06
C HIS A 110 -2.12 12.56 -29.30
N ARG A 111 -2.10 13.72 -29.95
CA ARG A 111 -2.75 13.89 -31.24
C ARG A 111 -2.07 12.95 -32.23
N VAL A 112 -2.86 12.20 -32.99
CA VAL A 112 -2.33 11.42 -34.10
C VAL A 112 -1.85 12.41 -35.17
N ILE A 113 -0.57 12.33 -35.52
CA ILE A 113 -0.01 13.10 -36.63
C ILE A 113 -0.13 12.19 -37.87
N ASN A 114 -1.00 12.57 -38.80
CA ASN A 114 -1.21 11.86 -40.07
C ASN A 114 -0.38 12.45 -41.23
N GLU A 115 0.51 13.38 -40.93
CA GLU A 115 1.36 14.03 -41.93
C GLU A 115 2.61 13.17 -42.17
N ILE A 116 2.79 12.73 -43.41
CA ILE A 116 4.04 12.14 -43.87
C ILE A 116 5.00 13.31 -44.11
N THR A 117 6.02 13.46 -43.26
CA THR A 117 7.00 14.55 -43.35
C THR A 117 8.14 14.27 -44.33
N THR A 118 8.13 13.12 -45.00
CA THR A 118 9.18 12.65 -45.91
C THR A 118 8.63 12.38 -47.30
N SER A 119 9.40 12.73 -48.31
CA SER A 119 9.02 12.65 -49.73
C SER A 119 10.00 11.85 -50.57
N GLN A 120 11.22 11.66 -50.08
CA GLN A 120 12.31 10.93 -50.73
C GLN A 120 12.99 9.94 -49.75
N PRO A 121 13.68 8.91 -50.28
CA PRO A 121 14.49 8.03 -49.45
C PRO A 121 15.51 8.81 -48.62
N LEU A 122 15.62 8.50 -47.33
CA LEU A 122 16.55 9.12 -46.36
C LEU A 122 16.23 10.55 -45.89
N ASP A 123 15.05 11.11 -46.18
CA ASP A 123 14.62 12.44 -45.67
C ASP A 123 14.54 12.50 -44.13
N LEU A 124 14.27 11.37 -43.48
CA LEU A 124 14.27 11.24 -42.02
C LEU A 124 14.83 9.88 -41.63
N MET A 125 15.92 9.88 -40.86
CA MET A 125 16.41 8.68 -40.18
C MET A 125 16.19 8.82 -38.68
N HIS A 126 15.56 7.80 -38.08
CA HIS A 126 15.49 7.62 -36.64
C HIS A 126 16.58 6.62 -36.25
N MET A 127 17.53 7.06 -35.42
CA MET A 127 18.60 6.21 -34.88
C MET A 127 18.43 6.19 -33.37
N ASP A 128 18.38 5.00 -32.80
CA ASP A 128 18.31 4.81 -31.35
C ASP A 128 19.49 3.93 -30.90
N LEU A 129 19.97 4.18 -29.68
CA LEU A 129 20.99 3.36 -29.06
C LEU A 129 20.32 2.26 -28.26
N VAL A 130 20.68 1.02 -28.54
CA VAL A 130 20.29 -0.10 -27.69
C VAL A 130 21.02 0.03 -26.36
N GLY A 131 20.25 -0.07 -25.26
CA GLY A 131 20.75 -0.04 -23.89
C GLY A 131 21.81 -1.12 -23.59
N PRO A 132 22.40 -1.12 -22.38
CA PRO A 132 23.62 -1.87 -22.08
C PRO A 132 23.52 -3.33 -22.55
N ILE A 133 24.34 -3.65 -23.55
CA ILE A 133 24.48 -5.00 -24.07
C ILE A 133 25.14 -5.84 -22.97
N GLN A 134 24.60 -7.02 -22.69
CA GLN A 134 25.23 -7.97 -21.78
C GLN A 134 26.65 -8.24 -22.28
N LYS A 135 27.63 -7.84 -21.48
CA LYS A 135 29.02 -8.26 -21.65
C LYS A 135 29.18 -9.63 -21.02
N GLU A 136 29.86 -10.55 -21.72
CA GLU A 136 30.23 -11.83 -21.12
C GLU A 136 30.99 -11.57 -19.81
N SER A 137 30.55 -12.25 -18.76
CA SER A 137 31.26 -12.28 -17.48
C SER A 137 32.55 -13.07 -17.67
N ILE A 138 33.66 -12.62 -17.05
CA ILE A 138 34.94 -13.35 -17.01
C ILE A 138 34.78 -14.72 -16.32
N GLY A 139 33.68 -14.94 -15.58
CA GLY A 139 33.28 -16.27 -15.14
C GLY A 139 32.58 -17.01 -16.26
N GLU A 140 33.33 -17.88 -16.94
CA GLU A 140 32.81 -18.96 -17.78
C GLU A 140 31.77 -19.78 -16.99
N GLN A 141 30.48 -19.54 -17.23
CA GLN A 141 29.43 -20.50 -16.90
C GLN A 141 28.61 -20.75 -18.15
N GLY A 142 28.73 -21.98 -18.65
CA GLY A 142 28.25 -22.41 -19.94
C GLY A 142 26.73 -22.46 -20.08
N PHE A 143 26.34 -22.47 -21.35
CA PHE A 143 25.15 -23.12 -21.92
C PHE A 143 24.86 -24.46 -21.20
N ASP A 144 23.64 -24.86 -20.86
CA ASP A 144 22.29 -24.57 -21.37
C ASP A 144 21.26 -24.34 -20.25
#